data_AF-A0A851UC23-F1
#
_entry.id   AF-A0A851UC23-F1
#
_cell.length_a   1.000
_cell.length_b   1.000
_cell.length_c   1.000
_cell.angle_alpha   90.00
_cell.angle_beta   90.00
_cell.angle_gamma   90.00
#
_symmetry.space_group_name_H-M   'P 1'
#
loop_
_entity.id
_entity.type
_entity.pdbx_description
1 polymer ?
#
loop_
_entity_poly.entity_id
_entity_poly.type
_entity_poly.pdbx_seq_one_letter_code
_entity_poly.pdbx_strand_id
1 'polypeptide(L)'
;QLENAKQSAERNSNMVGAAHEELQQTRIRIDNLSSEVSQLQKQLAAKEAKLHDLEDILARERETNRRLLSDKDREMAEMRARMQQQLDEYQELLDIKLALDMEINAYRKLLEGEEERLRLSPSPSSHKGASRSHLSTASSSKKRKLEDSESRTSFSHHARTSGRVAVEEVDLEGKFVRLRNKSNEDQAMGNWQIKRQNGDDPLITYRFPPKFTLKAGQVVTIWASGAGATHSPPSNLVWKAQSSWGSGDSLRTALINSNGEEVAMRKLVRTVVINDDEDEDDDEMSIHHRHHH
;
A
#
# COMPACT_ATOMS: atom_id res chain seq x y z
N GLN A 1 -32.90 58.80 81.15
CA GLN A 1 -31.46 58.56 80.96
C GLN A 1 -31.10 57.07 81.01
N LEU A 2 -31.58 56.33 82.02
CA LEU A 2 -31.36 54.87 82.16
C LEU A 2 -31.91 54.02 80.99
N GLU A 3 -33.07 54.39 80.46
CA GLU A 3 -33.72 53.67 79.36
C GLU A 3 -32.99 53.83 78.02
N ASN A 4 -32.45 55.02 77.73
CA ASN A 4 -31.58 55.26 76.57
C ASN A 4 -30.25 54.49 76.67
N ALA A 5 -29.68 54.39 77.88
CA ALA A 5 -28.46 53.61 78.10
C ALA A 5 -28.72 52.10 77.89
N LYS A 6 -29.87 51.59 78.34
CA LYS A 6 -30.28 50.20 78.08
C LYS A 6 -30.47 49.93 76.58
N GLN A 7 -31.22 50.77 75.87
CA GLN A 7 -31.41 50.61 74.42
C GLN A 7 -30.09 50.69 73.63
N SER A 8 -29.17 51.57 74.05
CA SER A 8 -27.83 51.66 73.44
C SER A 8 -27.00 50.40 73.71
N ALA A 9 -27.07 49.84 74.93
CA ALA A 9 -26.36 48.62 75.29
C ALA A 9 -26.90 47.39 74.54
N GLU A 10 -28.23 47.27 74.38
CA GLU A 10 -28.86 46.23 73.58
C GLU A 10 -28.47 46.32 72.10
N ARG A 11 -28.49 47.53 71.51
CA ARG A 11 -28.03 47.74 70.13
C ARG A 11 -26.56 47.36 69.95
N ASN A 12 -25.71 47.73 70.90
CA ASN A 12 -24.29 47.40 70.86
C ASN A 12 -24.06 45.88 71.02
N SER A 13 -24.82 45.23 71.90
CA SER A 13 -24.80 43.76 72.05
C SER A 13 -25.23 43.05 70.76
N ASN A 14 -26.29 43.53 70.11
CA ASN A 14 -26.77 42.97 68.85
C ASN A 14 -25.74 43.18 67.71
N MET A 15 -25.10 44.36 67.64
CA MET A 15 -24.02 44.62 66.70
C MET A 15 -22.81 43.70 66.91
N VAL A 16 -22.40 43.50 68.17
CA VAL A 16 -21.30 42.59 68.50
C VAL A 16 -21.66 41.14 68.17
N GLY A 17 -22.91 40.73 68.42
CA GLY A 17 -23.43 39.42 68.02
C GLY A 17 -23.37 39.22 66.51
N ALA A 18 -23.86 40.18 65.73
CA ALA A 18 -23.83 40.12 64.27
C ALA A 18 -22.39 40.09 63.71
N ALA A 19 -21.48 40.90 64.26
CA ALA A 19 -20.08 40.89 63.86
C ALA A 19 -19.39 39.56 64.21
N HIS A 20 -19.77 38.93 65.32
CA HIS A 20 -19.25 37.61 65.71
C HIS A 20 -19.75 36.51 64.78
N GLU A 21 -21.05 36.52 64.43
CA GLU A 21 -21.63 35.58 63.47
C GLU A 21 -20.98 35.73 62.08
N GLU A 22 -20.75 36.96 61.61
CA GLU A 22 -20.05 37.21 60.35
C GLU A 22 -18.60 36.70 60.37
N LEU A 23 -17.88 36.89 61.48
CA LEU A 23 -16.54 36.34 61.67
C LEU A 23 -16.54 34.80 61.69
N GLN A 24 -17.52 34.17 62.32
CA GLN A 24 -17.65 32.71 62.29
C GLN A 24 -17.93 32.21 60.87
N GLN A 25 -18.83 32.88 60.15
CA GLN A 25 -19.18 32.50 58.78
C GLN A 25 -18.01 32.65 57.82
N THR A 26 -17.24 33.73 57.94
CA THR A 26 -16.01 33.93 57.14
C THR A 26 -14.94 32.91 57.47
N ARG A 27 -14.78 32.54 58.74
CA ARG A 27 -13.85 31.48 59.15
C ARG A 27 -14.22 30.12 58.56
N ILE A 28 -15.48 29.72 58.65
CA ILE A 28 -15.97 28.47 58.02
C ILE A 28 -15.71 28.49 56.51
N ARG A 29 -15.92 29.65 55.86
CA ARG A 29 -15.64 29.81 54.43
C ARG A 29 -14.15 29.65 54.11
N ILE A 30 -13.27 30.21 54.93
CA ILE A 30 -11.81 30.06 54.76
C ILE A 30 -11.40 28.59 54.94
N ASP A 31 -11.93 27.90 55.94
CA ASP A 31 -11.61 26.48 56.19
C ASP A 31 -12.08 25.60 55.02
N ASN A 32 -13.29 25.85 54.51
CA ASN A 32 -13.82 25.16 53.33
C ASN A 32 -12.96 25.40 52.08
N LEU A 33 -12.62 26.66 51.80
CA LEU A 33 -11.75 27.00 50.65
C LEU A 33 -10.34 26.40 50.81
N SER A 34 -9.80 26.37 52.02
CA SER A 34 -8.49 25.78 52.29
C SER A 34 -8.49 24.26 52.07
N SER A 35 -9.58 23.58 52.46
CA SER A 35 -9.80 22.16 52.17
C SER A 35 -9.90 21.90 50.68
N GLU A 36 -10.65 22.74 49.94
CA GLU A 36 -10.80 22.63 48.50
C GLU A 36 -9.47 22.83 47.77
N VAL A 37 -8.67 23.84 48.17
CA VAL A 37 -7.31 24.04 47.64
C VAL A 37 -6.43 22.82 47.89
N SER A 38 -6.46 22.24 49.10
CA SER A 38 -5.69 21.04 49.41
C SER A 38 -6.11 19.83 48.56
N GLN A 39 -7.42 19.68 48.34
CA GLN A 39 -7.95 18.61 47.49
C GLN A 39 -7.53 18.79 46.03
N LEU A 40 -7.63 20.00 45.49
CA LEU A 40 -7.19 20.32 44.13
C LEU A 40 -5.69 20.12 43.94
N GLN A 41 -4.87 20.49 44.93
CA GLN A 41 -3.42 20.24 44.90
C GLN A 41 -3.09 18.74 44.84
N LYS A 42 -3.79 17.91 45.64
CA LYS A 42 -3.62 16.44 45.57
C LYS A 42 -4.05 15.87 44.23
N GLN A 43 -5.15 16.38 43.67
CA GLN A 43 -5.61 15.95 42.35
C GLN A 43 -4.61 16.35 41.26
N LEU A 44 -4.06 17.56 41.32
CA LEU A 44 -3.03 18.01 40.38
C LEU A 44 -1.81 17.08 40.42
N ALA A 45 -1.25 16.83 41.61
CA ALA A 45 -0.11 15.93 41.77
C ALA A 45 -0.39 14.51 41.25
N ALA A 46 -1.59 13.98 41.49
CA ALA A 46 -1.99 12.67 40.98
C ALA A 46 -2.13 12.65 39.44
N LYS A 47 -2.59 13.75 38.84
CA LYS A 47 -2.68 13.90 37.38
C LYS A 47 -1.30 14.05 36.74
N GLU A 48 -0.40 14.81 37.36
CA GLU A 48 1.00 14.96 36.93
C GLU A 48 1.75 13.64 36.96
N ALA A 49 1.62 12.86 38.04
CA ALA A 49 2.20 11.52 38.13
C ALA A 49 1.68 10.60 37.02
N LYS A 50 0.37 10.62 36.77
CA LYS A 50 -0.24 9.84 35.68
C LYS A 50 0.22 10.27 34.30
N LEU A 51 0.43 11.58 34.08
CA LEU A 51 0.97 12.08 32.82
C LEU A 51 2.38 11.55 32.61
N HIS A 52 3.23 11.63 33.63
CA HIS A 52 4.59 11.11 33.57
C HIS A 52 4.63 9.61 33.25
N ASP A 53 3.81 8.80 33.94
CA ASP A 53 3.72 7.36 33.67
C ASP A 53 3.29 7.07 32.22
N LEU A 54 2.34 7.84 31.68
CA LEU A 54 1.88 7.68 30.29
C LEU A 54 2.94 8.10 29.27
N GLU A 55 3.68 9.17 29.55
CA GLU A 55 4.82 9.60 28.72
C GLU A 55 5.92 8.53 28.67
N ASP A 56 6.23 7.92 29.81
CA ASP A 56 7.19 6.82 29.94
C ASP A 56 6.76 5.59 29.14
N ILE A 57 5.49 5.20 29.25
CA ILE A 57 4.93 4.07 28.49
C ILE A 57 5.01 4.37 26.99
N LEU A 58 4.61 5.57 26.56
CA LEU A 58 4.65 5.98 25.17
C LEU A 58 6.08 6.02 24.62
N ALA A 59 7.05 6.48 25.42
CA ALA A 59 8.46 6.48 25.05
C ALA A 59 8.99 5.05 24.84
N ARG A 60 8.65 4.12 25.74
CA ARG A 60 9.02 2.70 25.60
C ARG A 60 8.37 2.07 24.38
N GLU A 61 7.09 2.33 24.14
CA GLU A 61 6.37 1.80 22.99
C GLU A 61 6.96 2.32 21.66
N ARG A 62 7.30 3.60 21.59
CA ARG A 62 8.01 4.19 20.44
C ARG A 62 9.35 3.51 20.19
N GLU A 63 10.12 3.28 21.24
CA GLU A 63 11.41 2.60 21.14
C GLU A 63 11.25 1.14 20.67
N THR A 64 10.27 0.40 21.19
CA THR A 64 10.00 -0.96 20.74
C THR A 64 9.56 -1.00 19.28
N ASN A 65 8.70 -0.07 18.86
CA ASN A 65 8.24 0.02 17.48
C ASN A 65 9.38 0.38 16.53
N ARG A 66 10.27 1.31 16.94
CA ARG A 66 11.46 1.69 16.17
C ARG A 66 12.40 0.51 15.95
N ARG A 67 12.63 -0.32 16.97
CA ARG A 67 13.44 -1.54 16.86
C ARG A 67 12.80 -2.56 15.91
N LEU A 68 11.50 -2.81 16.07
CA LEU A 68 10.78 -3.75 15.21
C LEU A 68 10.82 -3.32 13.73
N LEU A 69 10.65 -2.02 13.45
CA LEU A 69 10.78 -1.49 12.10
C LEU A 69 12.18 -1.71 11.54
N SER A 70 13.22 -1.38 12.33
CA SER A 70 14.62 -1.60 11.92
C SER A 70 14.93 -3.07 11.61
N ASP A 71 14.39 -4.01 12.40
CA ASP A 71 14.57 -5.44 12.15
C ASP A 71 13.85 -5.89 10.88
N LYS A 72 12.66 -5.34 10.62
CA LYS A 72 11.90 -5.64 9.39
C LYS A 72 12.58 -5.06 8.15
N ASP A 73 13.15 -3.87 8.23
CA ASP A 73 13.91 -3.27 7.14
C ASP A 73 15.16 -4.09 6.81
N ARG A 74 15.85 -4.60 7.83
CA ARG A 74 16.97 -5.53 7.66
C ARG A 74 16.53 -6.84 6.99
N GLU A 75 15.45 -7.45 7.45
CA GLU A 75 14.92 -8.68 6.86
C GLU A 75 14.53 -8.49 5.37
N MET A 76 13.93 -7.33 5.04
CA MET A 76 13.62 -6.97 3.66
C MET A 76 14.88 -6.78 2.81
N ALA A 77 15.92 -6.14 3.34
CA ALA A 77 17.19 -5.96 2.64
C ALA A 77 17.87 -7.32 2.38
N GLU A 78 17.89 -8.22 3.37
CA GLU A 78 18.43 -9.58 3.23
C GLU A 78 17.67 -10.39 2.17
N MET A 79 16.33 -10.34 2.16
CA MET A 79 15.52 -11.02 1.14
C MET A 79 15.79 -10.47 -0.27
N ARG A 80 15.90 -9.15 -0.43
CA ARG A 80 16.25 -8.53 -1.71
C ARG A 80 17.62 -8.98 -2.21
N ALA A 81 18.62 -9.02 -1.32
CA ALA A 81 19.95 -9.49 -1.67
C ALA A 81 19.94 -10.96 -2.12
N ARG A 82 19.22 -11.84 -1.40
CA ARG A 82 19.07 -13.26 -1.80
C ARG A 82 18.38 -13.39 -3.16
N MET A 83 17.33 -12.62 -3.41
CA MET A 83 16.62 -12.65 -4.69
C MET A 83 17.54 -12.20 -5.84
N GLN A 84 18.35 -11.15 -5.63
CA GLN A 84 19.31 -10.70 -6.63
C GLN A 84 20.36 -11.78 -6.91
N GLN A 85 20.92 -12.39 -5.86
CA GLN A 85 21.87 -13.49 -6.02
C GLN A 85 21.28 -14.65 -6.85
N GLN A 86 20.02 -15.03 -6.59
CA GLN A 86 19.36 -16.06 -7.38
C GLN A 86 19.22 -15.67 -8.86
N LEU A 87 18.87 -14.40 -9.15
CA LEU A 87 18.79 -13.93 -10.54
C LEU A 87 20.15 -14.00 -11.25
N ASP A 88 21.23 -13.66 -10.54
CA ASP A 88 22.58 -13.72 -11.09
C ASP A 88 22.99 -15.19 -11.37
N GLU A 89 22.73 -16.11 -10.43
CA GLU A 89 22.96 -17.55 -10.60
C GLU A 89 22.13 -18.13 -11.77
N TYR A 90 20.87 -17.70 -11.92
CA TYR A 90 20.03 -18.11 -13.06
C TYR A 90 20.56 -17.60 -14.39
N GLN A 91 21.10 -16.37 -14.44
CA GLN A 91 21.69 -15.81 -15.64
C GLN A 91 22.96 -16.58 -16.05
N GLU A 92 23.83 -16.89 -15.10
CA GLU A 92 25.02 -17.72 -15.36
C GLU A 92 24.64 -19.10 -15.91
N LEU A 93 23.64 -19.74 -15.29
CA LEU A 93 23.14 -21.04 -15.76
C LEU A 93 22.55 -20.96 -17.17
N LEU A 94 21.84 -19.88 -17.48
CA LEU A 94 21.31 -19.63 -18.82
C LEU A 94 22.44 -19.49 -19.85
N ASP A 95 23.50 -18.74 -19.51
CA ASP A 95 24.66 -18.55 -20.38
C ASP A 95 25.37 -19.89 -20.67
N ILE A 96 25.55 -20.73 -19.65
CA ILE A 96 26.08 -22.10 -19.82
C ILE A 96 25.18 -22.92 -20.74
N LYS A 97 23.86 -22.86 -20.55
CA LYS A 97 22.90 -23.59 -21.39
C LYS A 97 22.99 -23.15 -22.85
N LEU A 98 23.10 -21.84 -23.11
CA LEU A 98 23.25 -21.32 -24.46
C LEU A 98 24.55 -21.79 -25.11
N ALA A 99 25.67 -21.84 -24.36
CA ALA A 99 26.92 -22.39 -24.85
C ALA A 99 26.77 -23.87 -25.24
N LEU A 100 26.13 -24.68 -24.39
CA LEU A 100 25.87 -26.10 -24.68
C LEU A 100 24.96 -26.29 -25.91
N ASP A 101 23.92 -25.47 -26.09
CA ASP A 101 23.09 -25.51 -27.30
C ASP A 101 23.90 -25.20 -28.57
N MET A 102 24.83 -24.23 -28.49
CA MET A 102 25.72 -23.90 -29.60
C MET A 102 26.63 -25.09 -29.94
N GLU A 103 27.21 -25.75 -28.95
CA GLU A 103 28.02 -26.96 -29.13
C GLU A 103 27.21 -28.09 -29.77
N ILE A 104 26.00 -28.38 -29.26
CA ILE A 104 25.11 -29.41 -29.83
C ILE A 104 24.79 -29.13 -31.30
N ASN A 105 24.48 -27.87 -31.64
CA ASN A 105 24.20 -27.49 -33.01
C ASN A 105 25.44 -27.62 -33.91
N ALA A 106 26.63 -27.31 -33.40
CA ALA A 106 27.87 -27.53 -34.13
C ALA A 106 28.11 -29.03 -34.39
N TYR A 107 27.92 -29.88 -33.38
CA TYR A 107 28.03 -31.34 -33.53
C TYR A 107 27.02 -31.90 -34.54
N ARG A 108 25.76 -31.44 -34.52
CA ARG A 108 24.74 -31.84 -35.50
C ARG A 108 25.15 -31.51 -36.93
N LYS A 109 25.62 -30.29 -37.19
CA LYS A 109 26.09 -29.87 -38.52
C LYS A 109 27.27 -30.69 -39.02
N LEU A 110 28.19 -31.05 -38.12
CA LEU A 110 29.32 -31.90 -38.48
C LEU A 110 28.86 -33.30 -38.89
N LEU A 111 27.91 -33.88 -38.14
CA LEU A 111 27.29 -35.17 -38.49
C LEU A 111 26.53 -35.11 -39.81
N GLU A 112 25.73 -34.08 -40.04
CA GLU A 112 25.00 -33.88 -41.32
C GLU A 112 25.98 -33.85 -42.50
N GLY A 113 27.10 -33.13 -42.38
CA GLY A 113 28.14 -33.09 -43.42
C GLY A 113 28.86 -34.44 -43.63
N GLU A 114 29.05 -35.23 -42.57
CA GLU A 114 29.58 -36.60 -42.66
C GLU A 114 28.60 -37.55 -43.36
N GLU A 115 27.31 -37.48 -43.02
CA GLU A 115 26.23 -38.30 -43.62
C GLU A 115 26.06 -38.02 -45.11
N GLU A 116 26.17 -36.75 -45.54
CA GLU A 116 26.20 -36.36 -46.94
C GLU A 116 27.41 -36.95 -47.69
N ARG A 117 28.62 -36.88 -47.08
CA ARG A 117 29.85 -37.43 -47.68
C ARG A 117 29.81 -38.95 -47.80
N LEU A 118 29.24 -39.62 -46.81
CA LEU A 118 29.08 -41.08 -46.78
C LEU A 118 27.86 -41.57 -47.58
N ARG A 119 27.06 -40.66 -48.18
CA ARG A 119 25.81 -40.96 -48.91
C ARG A 119 24.82 -41.81 -48.09
N LEU A 120 24.75 -41.56 -46.79
CA LEU A 120 23.86 -42.30 -45.87
C LEU A 120 22.44 -41.72 -45.83
N SER A 121 22.18 -40.60 -46.51
CA SER A 121 20.84 -40.02 -46.62
C SER A 121 19.90 -40.97 -47.38
N PRO A 122 18.76 -41.40 -46.80
CA PRO A 122 17.69 -41.98 -47.59
C PRO A 122 17.19 -40.90 -48.55
N SER A 123 17.10 -41.24 -49.83
CA SER A 123 16.50 -40.40 -50.87
C SER A 123 15.10 -39.91 -50.44
N PRO A 124 14.76 -38.60 -50.52
CA PRO A 124 13.41 -38.17 -50.23
C PRO A 124 12.50 -38.53 -51.41
N SER A 125 11.68 -39.55 -51.21
CA SER A 125 10.62 -39.91 -52.14
C SER A 125 9.58 -38.79 -52.22
N SER A 126 9.43 -38.29 -53.44
CA SER A 126 8.42 -37.36 -53.93
C SER A 126 7.01 -37.62 -53.36
N HIS A 127 6.55 -36.76 -52.45
CA HIS A 127 5.12 -36.59 -52.20
C HIS A 127 4.73 -35.13 -52.44
N LYS A 128 3.97 -34.95 -53.53
CA LYS A 128 3.27 -33.73 -53.90
C LYS A 128 2.11 -33.50 -52.95
N GLY A 129 1.90 -32.24 -52.56
CA GLY A 129 0.61 -31.74 -52.10
C GLY A 129 0.60 -31.18 -50.68
N ALA A 130 0.85 -29.88 -50.54
CA ALA A 130 0.24 -29.07 -49.49
C ALA A 130 0.31 -27.59 -49.88
N SER A 131 -0.84 -26.93 -49.74
CA SER A 131 -1.12 -25.53 -50.03
C SER A 131 -0.12 -24.58 -49.37
N ARG A 132 0.38 -23.62 -50.16
CA ARG A 132 1.23 -22.52 -49.69
C ARG A 132 0.37 -21.47 -48.99
N SER A 133 0.31 -21.51 -47.67
CA SER A 133 -0.03 -20.34 -46.86
C SER A 133 1.25 -19.51 -46.65
N HIS A 134 1.13 -18.22 -46.96
CA HIS A 134 2.16 -17.22 -46.80
C HIS A 134 2.21 -16.80 -45.32
N LEU A 135 3.28 -17.14 -44.62
CA LEU A 135 3.61 -16.58 -43.30
C LEU A 135 5.01 -16.01 -43.39
N SER A 136 5.09 -14.70 -43.65
CA SER A 136 6.34 -13.95 -43.55
C SER A 136 6.60 -13.62 -42.08
N THR A 137 7.46 -14.41 -41.44
CA THR A 137 8.18 -14.01 -40.24
C THR A 137 9.55 -13.49 -40.67
N ALA A 138 9.77 -12.18 -40.52
CA ALA A 138 11.08 -11.58 -40.62
C ALA A 138 11.31 -10.71 -39.38
N SER A 139 12.11 -11.25 -38.48
CA SER A 139 12.86 -10.52 -37.47
C SER A 139 13.96 -9.72 -38.15
N SER A 140 14.01 -8.41 -37.93
CA SER A 140 15.29 -7.68 -37.81
C SER A 140 15.10 -6.33 -37.13
N SER A 141 15.57 -6.29 -35.89
CA SER A 141 16.36 -5.23 -35.27
C SER A 141 16.55 -3.94 -36.08
N LYS A 142 15.89 -2.86 -35.65
CA LYS A 142 16.52 -1.54 -35.66
C LYS A 142 15.95 -0.65 -34.55
N LYS A 143 16.75 -0.55 -33.48
CA LYS A 143 16.66 0.51 -32.47
C LYS A 143 16.58 1.86 -33.20
N ARG A 144 15.47 2.56 -33.05
CA ARG A 144 15.42 4.03 -33.14
C ARG A 144 14.90 4.49 -31.79
N LYS A 145 15.82 5.00 -30.98
CA LYS A 145 15.53 5.73 -29.75
C LYS A 145 14.82 7.00 -30.21
N LEU A 146 13.49 7.02 -30.10
CA LEU A 146 12.72 8.26 -30.14
C LEU A 146 12.81 8.79 -28.72
N GLU A 147 13.48 9.93 -28.54
CA GLU A 147 13.31 10.75 -27.35
C GLU A 147 11.90 11.31 -27.40
N ASP A 148 11.01 10.66 -26.68
CA ASP A 148 9.73 11.23 -26.33
C ASP A 148 9.85 11.68 -24.87
N SER A 149 9.90 12.99 -24.69
CA SER A 149 9.79 13.65 -23.39
C SER A 149 8.33 13.55 -22.93
N GLU A 150 7.84 12.33 -22.75
CA GLU A 150 6.58 12.05 -22.06
C GLU A 150 6.93 11.83 -20.59
N SER A 151 6.38 12.68 -19.71
CA SER A 151 6.40 12.49 -18.27
C SER A 151 5.99 11.04 -17.94
N ARG A 152 6.95 10.18 -17.57
CA ARG A 152 6.68 8.77 -17.31
C ARG A 152 5.84 8.68 -16.03
N THR A 153 4.52 8.63 -16.16
CA THR A 153 3.65 8.39 -15.01
C THR A 153 3.83 6.95 -14.55
N SER A 154 4.32 6.76 -13.33
CA SER A 154 4.50 5.44 -12.70
C SER A 154 3.45 5.24 -11.62
N PHE A 155 3.03 4.00 -11.37
CA PHE A 155 2.15 3.67 -10.24
C PHE A 155 2.90 2.86 -9.19
N SER A 156 2.89 3.35 -7.96
CA SER A 156 3.36 2.57 -6.81
C SER A 156 2.26 1.62 -6.35
N HIS A 157 2.63 0.35 -6.13
CA HIS A 157 1.71 -0.72 -5.76
C HIS A 157 1.96 -1.18 -4.33
N HIS A 158 0.90 -1.20 -3.51
CA HIS A 158 0.94 -1.75 -2.16
C HIS A 158 -0.18 -2.79 -2.01
N ALA A 159 0.15 -4.04 -1.72
CA ALA A 159 -0.84 -5.10 -1.54
C ALA A 159 -0.62 -5.87 -0.24
N ARG A 160 -1.69 -6.26 0.42
CA ARG A 160 -1.68 -7.08 1.64
C ARG A 160 -2.77 -8.14 1.55
N THR A 161 -2.54 -9.31 2.11
CA THR A 161 -3.53 -10.40 2.16
C THR A 161 -3.29 -11.19 3.44
N SER A 162 -4.32 -11.34 4.26
CA SER A 162 -4.30 -12.14 5.49
C SER A 162 -5.04 -13.46 5.35
N GLY A 163 -5.91 -13.60 4.34
CA GLY A 163 -6.70 -14.80 4.09
C GLY A 163 -6.30 -15.57 2.83
N ARG A 164 -7.19 -16.47 2.40
CA ARG A 164 -7.01 -17.33 1.21
C ARG A 164 -7.08 -16.56 -0.11
N VAL A 165 -7.78 -15.42 -0.13
CA VAL A 165 -8.12 -14.68 -1.35
C VAL A 165 -7.39 -13.35 -1.37
N ALA A 166 -6.64 -13.09 -2.44
CA ALA A 166 -5.91 -11.85 -2.67
C ALA A 166 -6.61 -10.98 -3.72
N VAL A 167 -6.43 -9.66 -3.61
CA VAL A 167 -6.74 -8.72 -4.70
C VAL A 167 -5.58 -8.78 -5.70
N GLU A 168 -5.76 -9.58 -6.76
CA GLU A 168 -4.73 -9.87 -7.75
C GLU A 168 -4.43 -8.63 -8.60
N GLU A 169 -5.47 -8.03 -9.16
CA GLU A 169 -5.35 -6.92 -10.10
C GLU A 169 -6.53 -5.97 -9.96
N VAL A 170 -6.28 -4.69 -10.20
CA VAL A 170 -7.32 -3.68 -10.31
C VAL A 170 -7.01 -2.81 -11.50
N ASP A 171 -8.00 -2.61 -12.36
CA ASP A 171 -7.89 -1.77 -13.54
C ASP A 171 -7.84 -0.29 -13.16
N LEU A 172 -6.92 0.46 -13.77
CA LEU A 172 -6.69 1.88 -13.48
C LEU A 172 -7.82 2.78 -14.00
N GLU A 173 -8.52 2.34 -15.05
CA GLU A 173 -9.66 3.04 -15.64
C GLU A 173 -10.99 2.63 -14.97
N GLY A 174 -10.92 1.76 -13.95
CA GLY A 174 -12.08 1.30 -13.20
C GLY A 174 -12.95 0.28 -13.95
N LYS A 175 -12.42 -0.43 -14.96
CA LYS A 175 -13.19 -1.44 -15.70
C LYS A 175 -13.48 -2.68 -14.87
N PHE A 176 -12.53 -3.13 -14.06
CA PHE A 176 -12.69 -4.36 -13.27
C PHE A 176 -11.83 -4.40 -12.00
N VAL A 177 -12.22 -5.31 -11.10
CA VAL A 177 -11.40 -5.81 -9.99
C VAL A 177 -11.25 -7.32 -10.13
N ARG A 178 -10.04 -7.84 -10.00
CA ARG A 178 -9.74 -9.27 -10.08
C ARG A 178 -9.25 -9.82 -8.75
N LEU A 179 -9.87 -10.91 -8.31
CA LEU A 179 -9.50 -11.62 -7.10
C LEU A 179 -9.00 -13.03 -7.45
N ARG A 180 -8.02 -13.53 -6.70
CA ARG A 180 -7.51 -14.89 -6.83
C ARG A 180 -7.54 -15.58 -5.47
N ASN A 181 -8.10 -16.78 -5.42
CA ASN A 181 -7.86 -17.69 -4.31
C ASN A 181 -6.46 -18.30 -4.47
N LYS A 182 -5.56 -17.97 -3.55
CA LYS A 182 -4.16 -18.44 -3.53
C LYS A 182 -3.98 -19.72 -2.71
N SER A 183 -5.05 -20.23 -2.09
CA SER A 183 -5.01 -21.47 -1.33
C SER A 183 -5.35 -22.69 -2.19
N ASN A 184 -5.09 -23.86 -1.61
CA ASN A 184 -5.47 -25.17 -2.13
C ASN A 184 -6.88 -25.61 -1.67
N GLU A 185 -7.63 -24.73 -1.01
CA GLU A 185 -8.98 -25.01 -0.53
C GLU A 185 -10.00 -24.01 -1.08
N ASP A 186 -11.23 -24.48 -1.26
CA ASP A 186 -12.34 -23.62 -1.68
C ASP A 186 -12.65 -22.57 -0.58
N GLN A 187 -12.94 -21.34 -1.00
CA GLN A 187 -13.33 -20.26 -0.09
C GLN A 187 -14.78 -19.85 -0.36
N ALA A 188 -15.66 -20.10 0.61
CA ALA A 188 -16.99 -19.51 0.62
C ALA A 188 -16.86 -18.00 0.86
N MET A 189 -17.40 -17.20 -0.06
CA MET A 189 -17.34 -15.72 -0.03
C MET A 189 -18.75 -15.11 -0.02
N GLY A 190 -19.73 -15.86 0.46
CA GLY A 190 -21.11 -15.40 0.59
C GLY A 190 -21.19 -14.08 1.36
N ASN A 191 -21.80 -13.06 0.77
CA ASN A 191 -21.99 -11.72 1.36
C ASN A 191 -20.71 -10.92 1.64
N TRP A 192 -19.54 -11.42 1.25
CA TRP A 192 -18.30 -10.65 1.31
C TRP A 192 -18.43 -9.39 0.45
N GLN A 193 -17.59 -8.39 0.72
CA GLN A 193 -17.66 -7.11 0.04
C GLN A 193 -16.32 -6.72 -0.55
N ILE A 194 -16.36 -6.00 -1.66
CA ILE A 194 -15.21 -5.25 -2.17
C ILE A 194 -15.53 -3.77 -1.93
N LYS A 195 -14.71 -3.10 -1.14
CA LYS A 195 -14.78 -1.67 -0.87
C LYS A 195 -13.70 -0.95 -1.68
N ARG A 196 -14.08 0.08 -2.43
CA ARG A 196 -13.19 0.83 -3.32
C ARG A 196 -13.27 2.33 -3.03
N GLN A 197 -12.13 2.89 -2.67
CA GLN A 197 -11.93 4.33 -2.42
C GLN A 197 -11.03 4.89 -3.53
N ASN A 198 -11.50 5.93 -4.23
CA ASN A 198 -10.76 6.60 -5.31
C ASN A 198 -10.51 8.05 -4.88
N GLY A 199 -9.29 8.38 -4.44
CA GLY A 199 -9.00 9.70 -3.86
C GLY A 199 -10.00 10.05 -2.76
N ASP A 200 -10.65 11.20 -2.91
CA ASP A 200 -11.68 11.73 -2.00
C ASP A 200 -13.11 11.41 -2.45
N ASP A 201 -13.29 10.60 -3.50
CA ASP A 201 -14.61 10.20 -3.98
C ASP A 201 -15.36 9.36 -2.95
N PRO A 202 -16.71 9.33 -2.99
CA PRO A 202 -17.49 8.45 -2.13
C PRO A 202 -17.07 6.98 -2.25
N LEU A 203 -16.92 6.32 -1.10
CA LEU A 203 -16.60 4.89 -1.01
C LEU A 203 -17.68 4.04 -1.70
N ILE A 204 -17.32 3.30 -2.74
CA ILE A 204 -18.23 2.37 -3.42
C ILE A 204 -18.04 0.94 -2.90
N THR A 205 -19.13 0.18 -2.81
CA THR A 205 -19.11 -1.18 -2.25
C THR A 205 -19.86 -2.17 -3.12
N TYR A 206 -19.16 -3.17 -3.61
CA TYR A 206 -19.74 -4.36 -4.24
C TYR A 206 -19.96 -5.45 -3.19
N ARG A 207 -21.07 -6.20 -3.28
CA ARG A 207 -21.36 -7.35 -2.40
C ARG A 207 -21.49 -8.63 -3.22
N PHE A 208 -20.79 -9.67 -2.82
CA PHE A 208 -20.90 -10.99 -3.43
C PHE A 208 -22.27 -11.64 -3.16
N PRO A 209 -22.80 -12.44 -4.11
CA PRO A 209 -24.00 -13.23 -3.89
C PRO A 209 -23.85 -14.15 -2.64
N PRO A 210 -24.94 -14.41 -1.89
CA PRO A 210 -24.87 -15.17 -0.62
C PRO A 210 -24.27 -16.58 -0.73
N LYS A 211 -24.31 -17.20 -1.90
CA LYS A 211 -23.82 -18.57 -2.15
C LYS A 211 -22.58 -18.61 -3.05
N PHE A 212 -21.85 -17.50 -3.17
CA PHE A 212 -20.65 -17.46 -4.00
C PHE A 212 -19.49 -18.19 -3.32
N THR A 213 -18.85 -19.10 -4.05
CA THR A 213 -17.65 -19.83 -3.62
C THR A 213 -16.57 -19.67 -4.68
N LEU A 214 -15.39 -19.24 -4.27
CA LEU A 214 -14.21 -19.15 -5.13
C LEU A 214 -13.34 -20.38 -4.89
N LYS A 215 -13.25 -21.26 -5.89
CA LYS A 215 -12.52 -22.52 -5.75
C LYS A 215 -11.02 -22.30 -5.54
N ALA A 216 -10.34 -23.32 -5.00
CA ALA A 216 -8.89 -23.34 -4.88
C ALA A 216 -8.20 -22.94 -6.20
N GLY A 217 -7.22 -22.03 -6.14
CA GLY A 217 -6.51 -21.51 -7.32
C GLY A 217 -7.32 -20.66 -8.30
N GLN A 218 -8.64 -20.57 -8.13
CA GLN A 218 -9.53 -19.90 -9.08
C GLN A 218 -9.42 -18.37 -9.01
N VAL A 219 -9.63 -17.74 -10.16
CA VAL A 219 -9.74 -16.30 -10.34
C VAL A 219 -11.19 -15.92 -10.63
N VAL A 220 -11.63 -14.82 -10.03
CA VAL A 220 -12.88 -14.14 -10.41
C VAL A 220 -12.58 -12.69 -10.79
N THR A 221 -13.16 -12.25 -11.90
CA THR A 221 -13.13 -10.84 -12.33
C THR A 221 -14.51 -10.24 -12.16
N ILE A 222 -14.58 -9.11 -11.46
CA ILE A 222 -15.81 -8.35 -11.23
C ILE A 222 -15.71 -7.09 -12.09
N TRP A 223 -16.44 -7.10 -13.19
CA TRP A 223 -16.51 -6.04 -14.18
C TRP A 223 -17.55 -4.99 -13.77
N ALA A 224 -17.26 -3.72 -14.02
CA ALA A 224 -18.28 -2.68 -13.99
C ALA A 224 -19.21 -2.81 -15.20
N SER A 225 -20.44 -2.32 -15.11
CA SER A 225 -21.42 -2.47 -16.20
C SER A 225 -21.04 -1.72 -17.48
N GLY A 226 -20.29 -0.62 -17.35
CA GLY A 226 -19.79 0.16 -18.49
C GLY A 226 -18.61 -0.48 -19.22
N ALA A 227 -18.01 -1.54 -18.68
CA ALA A 227 -16.87 -2.22 -19.29
C ALA A 227 -17.25 -3.16 -20.45
N GLY A 228 -18.55 -3.39 -20.70
CA GLY A 228 -19.03 -4.22 -21.80
C GLY A 228 -18.78 -5.73 -21.65
N ALA A 229 -18.39 -6.19 -20.47
CA ALA A 229 -18.11 -7.60 -20.22
C ALA A 229 -19.39 -8.44 -20.08
N THR A 230 -19.32 -9.71 -20.51
CA THR A 230 -20.42 -10.67 -20.36
C THR A 230 -20.45 -11.25 -18.95
N HIS A 231 -21.64 -11.29 -18.34
CA HIS A 231 -21.84 -11.94 -17.04
C HIS A 231 -21.83 -13.48 -17.19
N SER A 232 -20.78 -14.12 -16.70
CA SER A 232 -20.57 -15.57 -16.75
C SER A 232 -19.98 -16.07 -15.42
N PRO A 233 -20.81 -16.18 -14.36
CA PRO A 233 -20.37 -16.67 -13.06
C PRO A 233 -19.90 -18.15 -13.14
N PRO A 234 -18.96 -18.57 -12.29
CA PRO A 234 -18.38 -17.81 -11.17
C PRO A 234 -17.18 -16.93 -11.57
N SER A 235 -16.58 -17.11 -12.74
CA SER A 235 -15.31 -16.46 -13.11
C SER A 235 -15.47 -15.01 -13.57
N ASN A 236 -16.62 -14.65 -14.17
CA ASN A 236 -16.91 -13.30 -14.64
C ASN A 236 -18.22 -12.78 -14.04
N LEU A 237 -18.11 -11.85 -13.10
CA LEU A 237 -19.24 -11.16 -12.49
C LEU A 237 -19.36 -9.76 -13.08
N VAL A 238 -20.59 -9.27 -13.24
CA VAL A 238 -20.85 -7.90 -13.71
C VAL A 238 -21.62 -7.16 -12.63
N TRP A 239 -21.05 -6.06 -12.15
CA TRP A 239 -21.69 -5.17 -11.20
C TRP A 239 -22.66 -4.23 -11.92
N LYS A 240 -23.88 -4.72 -12.15
CA LYS A 240 -24.90 -4.01 -12.94
C LYS A 240 -25.25 -2.61 -12.40
N ALA A 241 -25.12 -2.40 -11.09
CA ALA A 241 -25.49 -1.15 -10.42
C ALA A 241 -24.45 -0.02 -10.57
N GLN A 242 -23.26 -0.29 -11.09
CA GLN A 242 -22.19 0.70 -11.25
C GLN A 242 -21.57 0.61 -12.64
N SER A 243 -21.47 1.74 -13.34
CA SER A 243 -20.86 1.82 -14.68
C SER A 243 -19.34 1.75 -14.66
N SER A 244 -18.70 2.13 -13.54
CA SER A 244 -17.25 2.03 -13.33
C SER A 244 -16.93 1.74 -11.86
N TRP A 245 -15.76 1.15 -11.60
CA TRP A 245 -15.12 1.09 -10.28
C TRP A 245 -14.43 2.42 -9.88
N GLY A 246 -14.41 3.38 -10.81
CA GLY A 246 -13.75 4.66 -10.67
C GLY A 246 -12.24 4.60 -10.93
N SER A 247 -11.74 5.72 -11.41
CA SER A 247 -10.34 5.97 -11.79
C SER A 247 -9.78 7.12 -10.96
N GLY A 248 -8.49 7.40 -11.10
CA GLY A 248 -7.82 8.48 -10.37
C GLY A 248 -6.39 8.12 -9.98
N ASP A 249 -5.75 9.04 -9.27
CA ASP A 249 -4.34 8.92 -8.93
C ASP A 249 -4.10 8.13 -7.65
N SER A 250 -5.08 8.02 -6.75
CA SER A 250 -4.97 7.21 -5.54
C SER A 250 -6.16 6.27 -5.46
N LEU A 251 -5.90 4.97 -5.53
CA LEU A 251 -6.90 3.93 -5.69
C LEU A 251 -6.70 2.89 -4.59
N ARG A 252 -7.67 2.67 -3.70
CA ARG A 252 -7.62 1.63 -2.66
C ARG A 252 -8.78 0.67 -2.80
N THR A 253 -8.48 -0.60 -3.05
CA THR A 253 -9.45 -1.71 -3.08
C THR A 253 -9.22 -2.62 -1.89
N ALA A 254 -10.25 -2.89 -1.10
CA ALA A 254 -10.23 -3.80 0.03
C ALA A 254 -11.29 -4.89 -0.13
N LEU A 255 -10.92 -6.12 0.21
CA LEU A 255 -11.81 -7.27 0.31
C LEU A 255 -12.18 -7.46 1.79
N ILE A 256 -13.47 -7.41 2.09
CA ILE A 256 -14.04 -7.49 3.43
C ILE A 256 -14.84 -8.79 3.55
N ASN A 257 -14.58 -9.57 4.60
CA ASN A 257 -15.31 -10.81 4.86
C ASN A 257 -16.71 -10.55 5.45
N SER A 258 -17.46 -11.62 5.71
CA SER A 258 -18.81 -11.54 6.32
C SER A 258 -18.83 -10.94 7.73
N ASN A 259 -17.70 -10.96 8.44
CA ASN A 259 -17.56 -10.42 9.79
C ASN A 259 -17.21 -8.93 9.79
N GLY A 260 -16.99 -8.32 8.62
CA GLY A 260 -16.59 -6.93 8.48
C GLY A 260 -15.07 -6.71 8.53
N GLU A 261 -14.27 -7.77 8.53
CA GLU A 261 -12.81 -7.69 8.60
C GLU A 261 -12.19 -7.58 7.21
N GLU A 262 -11.17 -6.75 7.07
CA GLU A 262 -10.38 -6.66 5.84
C GLU A 262 -9.42 -7.85 5.73
N VAL A 263 -9.63 -8.70 4.73
CA VAL A 263 -8.85 -9.93 4.51
C VAL A 263 -7.82 -9.79 3.38
N ALA A 264 -8.00 -8.79 2.52
CA ALA A 264 -7.01 -8.39 1.52
C ALA A 264 -7.20 -6.93 1.12
N MET A 265 -6.14 -6.28 0.68
CA MET A 265 -6.19 -4.95 0.10
C MET A 265 -5.14 -4.75 -0.98
N ARG A 266 -5.42 -3.83 -1.90
CA ARG A 266 -4.48 -3.33 -2.90
C ARG A 266 -4.66 -1.82 -3.05
N LYS A 267 -3.58 -1.06 -2.91
CA LYS A 267 -3.51 0.39 -3.09
C LYS A 267 -2.57 0.71 -4.27
N LEU A 268 -3.02 1.55 -5.18
CA LEU A 268 -2.25 2.07 -6.31
C LEU A 268 -2.18 3.59 -6.17
N VAL A 269 -0.98 4.16 -6.28
CA VAL A 269 -0.79 5.62 -6.24
C VAL A 269 0.05 6.05 -7.44
N ARG A 270 -0.50 6.91 -8.30
CA ARG A 270 0.21 7.52 -9.42
C ARG A 270 1.27 8.47 -8.86
N THR A 271 2.50 8.32 -9.33
CA THR A 271 3.62 9.21 -9.07
C THR A 271 4.05 9.78 -10.42
N VAL A 272 4.10 11.11 -10.51
CA VAL A 272 4.70 11.80 -11.66
C VAL A 272 6.19 11.87 -11.36
N VAL A 273 7.01 11.22 -12.20
CA VAL A 273 8.45 11.44 -12.17
C VAL A 273 8.71 12.66 -13.04
N ILE A 274 9.09 13.76 -12.42
CA ILE A 274 9.64 14.93 -13.12
C ILE A 274 11.13 14.62 -13.24
N ASN A 275 11.63 14.50 -14.48
CA ASN A 275 13.05 14.51 -14.72
C ASN A 275 13.48 15.98 -14.61
N ASP A 276 14.06 16.37 -13.49
CA ASP A 276 14.85 17.60 -13.42
C ASP A 276 16.21 17.28 -14.04
N ASP A 277 16.28 17.33 -15.38
CA ASP A 277 17.55 17.46 -16.09
C ASP A 277 17.98 18.93 -15.92
N GLU A 278 18.57 19.26 -14.77
CA GLU A 278 19.36 20.48 -14.63
C GLU A 278 20.71 20.22 -15.32
N ASP A 279 20.83 20.73 -16.54
CA ASP A 279 22.08 20.86 -17.28
C ASP A 279 23.04 21.79 -16.48
N GLU A 280 23.88 21.21 -15.61
CA GLU A 280 25.12 21.86 -15.17
C GLU A 280 26.18 21.67 -16.27
N ASP A 281 26.17 22.56 -17.26
CA ASP A 281 27.30 22.71 -18.19
C ASP A 281 28.51 23.28 -17.43
N ASP A 282 29.42 22.38 -17.06
CA ASP A 282 30.82 22.67 -16.70
C ASP A 282 31.56 23.26 -17.92
N ASP A 283 31.77 24.58 -17.95
CA ASP A 283 32.73 25.22 -18.85
C ASP A 283 33.98 25.68 -18.05
N GLU A 284 34.92 24.74 -17.86
CA GLU A 284 36.25 25.02 -17.34
C GLU A 284 37.25 25.32 -18.49
N MET A 285 37.75 26.56 -18.47
CA MET A 285 39.05 27.04 -18.98
C MET A 285 39.44 26.83 -20.46
N SER A 286 39.59 27.97 -21.15
CA SER A 286 40.71 28.17 -22.09
C SER A 286 41.41 29.50 -21.84
N ILE A 287 42.53 29.39 -21.12
CA ILE A 287 43.58 30.40 -21.04
C ILE A 287 44.31 30.39 -22.39
N HIS A 288 44.17 31.47 -23.17
CA HIS A 288 45.21 31.81 -24.15
C HIS A 288 45.42 33.33 -24.25
N HIS A 289 46.61 33.72 -23.76
CA HIS A 289 47.31 34.96 -24.07
C HIS A 289 47.26 35.34 -25.57
N ARG A 290 46.98 36.63 -25.88
CA ARG A 290 47.94 37.45 -26.65
C ARG A 290 47.66 38.95 -26.58
N HIS A 291 48.78 39.66 -26.42
CA HIS A 291 49.00 41.11 -26.38
C HIS A 291 48.63 41.92 -27.64
N HIS A 292 48.59 43.25 -27.41
CA HIS A 292 48.73 44.40 -28.33
C HIS A 292 47.49 44.69 -29.20
N HIS A 293 46.95 45.92 -29.25
CA HIS A 293 47.59 47.24 -29.18
C HIS A 293 46.59 48.31 -28.71
#